data_AF-A0A925KJ96-F1
#
_entry.id   AF-A0A925KJ96-F1
#
_cell.length_a   1.000
_cell.length_b   1.000
_cell.length_c   1.000
_cell.angle_alpha   90.00
_cell.angle_beta   90.00
_cell.angle_gamma   90.00
#
_symmetry.space_group_name_H-M   'P 1'
#
loop_
_entity.id
_entity.type
_entity.pdbx_description
1 polymer ?
#
loop_
_entity_poly.entity_id
_entity_poly.type
_entity_poly.pdbx_seq_one_letter_code
_entity_poly.pdbx_strand_id
1 'polypeptide(L)' 'MKVLVLGGGVIGVACAYYLARAGHEVEVVDRQSGPALETSFGNAGEVSPG' A
#
# COMPACT_ATOMS: atom_id res chain seq x y z
N MET A 1 6.66 -14.68 -9.29
CA MET A 1 6.03 -13.80 -10.31
C MET A 1 6.37 -12.36 -9.96
N LYS A 2 6.53 -11.49 -10.96
CA LYS A 2 6.73 -10.05 -10.73
C LYS A 2 5.36 -9.35 -10.70
N VAL A 3 5.11 -8.51 -9.70
CA VAL A 3 3.84 -7.81 -9.50
C VAL A 3 4.10 -6.31 -9.30
N LEU A 4 3.38 -5.49 -10.06
CA LEU A 4 3.38 -4.04 -9.90
C LEU A 4 2.14 -3.62 -9.10
N VAL A 5 2.33 -2.89 -8.01
CA VAL A 5 1.28 -2.28 -7.21
C VAL A 5 1.28 -0.77 -7.47
N LEU A 6 0.18 -0.25 -7.98
CA LEU A 6 -0.01 1.19 -8.22
C LEU A 6 -0.71 1.83 -7.01
N GLY A 7 0.01 2.69 -6.30
CA GLY A 7 -0.43 3.40 -5.10
C GLY A 7 0.23 2.86 -3.82
N GLY A 8 0.84 3.76 -3.07
CA GLY A 8 1.48 3.56 -1.76
C GLY A 8 0.62 4.01 -0.58
N GLY A 9 -0.71 3.99 -0.75
CA GLY A 9 -1.66 4.10 0.37
C GLY A 9 -1.75 2.81 1.18
N VAL A 10 -2.50 2.82 2.29
CA VAL A 10 -2.60 1.70 3.24
C VAL A 10 -2.98 0.37 2.58
N ILE A 11 -3.90 0.39 1.62
CA ILE A 11 -4.31 -0.81 0.88
C ILE A 11 -3.19 -1.32 -0.04
N GLY A 12 -2.54 -0.42 -0.78
CA GLY A 12 -1.45 -0.80 -1.70
C GLY A 12 -0.26 -1.40 -0.95
N VAL A 13 0.15 -0.78 0.16
CA VAL A 13 1.24 -1.32 1.01
C VAL A 13 0.85 -2.65 1.65
N ALA A 14 -0.39 -2.81 2.10
CA ALA A 14 -0.87 -4.10 2.64
C ALA A 14 -0.83 -5.20 1.56
N CYS A 15 -1.34 -4.93 0.36
CA CYS A 15 -1.26 -5.86 -0.77
C CYS A 15 0.20 -6.21 -1.09
N ALA A 16 1.08 -5.22 -1.21
CA ALA A 16 2.48 -5.42 -1.51
C ALA A 16 3.18 -6.30 -0.47
N TYR A 17 2.90 -6.07 0.82
CA TYR A 17 3.42 -6.87 1.92
C TYR A 17 3.01 -8.35 1.82
N TYR A 18 1.72 -8.62 1.64
CA TYR A 18 1.25 -10.01 1.55
C TYR A 18 1.71 -10.71 0.27
N LEU A 19 1.80 -9.99 -0.86
CA LEU A 19 2.36 -10.53 -2.10
C LEU A 19 3.86 -10.86 -1.95
N ALA A 20 4.64 -9.98 -1.32
CA ALA A 20 6.06 -10.23 -1.06
C ALA A 20 6.24 -11.45 -0.14
N ARG A 21 5.41 -11.58 0.90
CA ARG A 21 5.40 -12.76 1.79
C ARG A 21 5.01 -14.06 1.09
N ALA A 22 4.22 -14.00 0.03
CA ALA A 22 3.87 -15.14 -0.81
C ALA A 22 5.00 -15.52 -1.80
N GLY A 23 6.14 -14.84 -1.78
CA GLY A 23 7.29 -15.12 -2.63
C GLY A 23 7.22 -14.44 -4.00
N HIS A 24 6.43 -13.36 -4.14
CA HIS A 24 6.43 -12.54 -5.34
C HIS A 24 7.48 -11.43 -5.26
N GLU A 25 8.06 -11.08 -6.40
CA GLU A 25 8.85 -9.86 -6.54
C GLU A 25 7.87 -8.70 -6.73
N VAL A 26 7.84 -7.75 -5.81
CA VAL A 26 6.85 -6.67 -5.80
C VAL A 26 7.54 -5.33 -5.98
N GLU A 27 7.03 -4.53 -6.92
CA GLU A 27 7.39 -3.14 -7.13
C GLU A 27 6.17 -2.27 -6.79
N VAL A 28 6.36 -1.25 -5.98
CA VAL A 28 5.30 -0.30 -5.62
C VAL A 28 5.64 1.05 -6.24
N VAL A 29 4.70 1.60 -7.00
CA VAL A 29 4.83 2.93 -7.62
C VAL A 29 3.72 3.82 -7.07
N ASP A 30 4.12 4.94 -6.48
CA ASP A 30 3.21 6.02 -6.06
C ASP A 30 3.45 7.26 -6.94
N ARG A 31 2.40 8.05 -7.17
CA ARG A 31 2.49 9.33 -7.89
C ARG A 31 3.11 10.43 -7.02
N GLN A 32 2.97 10.31 -5.70
CA GLN A 32 3.49 11.26 -4.73
C GLN A 32 4.96 10.98 -4.44
N SER A 33 5.67 11.96 -3.88
CA SER A 33 7.09 11.85 -3.52
C SER A 33 7.37 10.84 -2.38
N GLY A 34 6.33 10.37 -1.70
CA GLY A 34 6.40 9.38 -0.64
C GLY A 34 5.06 8.66 -0.44
N PRO A 35 5.04 7.55 0.31
CA PRO A 35 3.82 6.80 0.57
C PRO A 35 2.87 7.56 1.49
N ALA A 36 1.59 7.20 1.42
CA ALA A 36 0.55 7.70 2.32
C ALA A 36 0.43 9.24 2.40
N LEU A 37 0.68 9.98 1.31
CA LEU A 37 0.57 11.45 1.27
C LEU A 37 -0.84 11.97 0.84
N GLU A 38 -1.84 11.10 0.83
CA GLU A 38 -3.24 11.44 0.45
C GLU A 38 -4.25 10.90 1.47
N THR A 39 -5.30 10.17 1.06
CA THR A 39 -6.35 9.67 1.98
C THR A 39 -5.78 8.86 3.15
N SER A 40 -4.70 8.11 2.92
CA SER A 40 -4.02 7.36 3.99
C SER A 40 -3.30 8.26 5.02
N PHE A 41 -2.97 9.50 4.69
CA PHE A 41 -2.44 10.49 5.64
C PHE A 41 -3.50 10.93 6.66
N GLY A 42 -4.71 11.20 6.16
CA GLY A 42 -5.79 11.83 6.90
C GLY A 42 -6.79 10.88 7.56
N ASN A 43 -6.48 9.59 7.67
CA ASN A 43 -7.43 8.58 8.16
C ASN A 43 -7.65 8.57 9.70
N ALA A 44 -7.03 9.50 10.43
CA ALA A 44 -7.07 9.61 11.89
C ALA A 44 -6.61 8.36 12.69
N GLY A 45 -6.14 7.31 12.01
CA GLY A 45 -5.84 6.01 12.62
C GLY A 45 -7.07 5.30 13.19
N GLU A 46 -8.28 5.75 12.86
CA GLU A 46 -9.51 5.15 13.35
C GLU A 46 -9.72 3.76 12.72
N VAL A 47 -10.03 2.77 13.56
CA VAL A 47 -10.41 1.43 13.13
C VAL A 47 -11.79 1.15 13.72
N SER A 48 -12.82 1.30 12.90
CA SER A 48 -14.21 1.03 13.28
C SER A 48 -14.68 -0.29 12.65
N PRO A 49 -14.90 -1.36 13.45
CA PRO A 49 -15.48 -2.60 12.98
C PRO A 49 -17.01 -2.52 12.93
N GLY A 50 -17.56 -1.46 12.31
CA GLY A 50 -19.00 -1.22 12.22
C GLY A 50 -19.61 -0.51 13.43
#